data_AF-A0A2D0KCU5-F1
#
_entry.id   AF-A0A2D0KCU5-F1
#
_cell.length_a   1.000
_cell.length_b   1.000
_cell.length_c   1.000
_cell.angle_alpha   90.00
_cell.angle_beta   90.00
_cell.angle_gamma   90.00
#
_symmetry.space_group_name_H-M   'P 1'
#
loop_
_entity.id
_entity.type
_entity.pdbx_description
1 polymer ?
#
loop_
_entity_poly.entity_id
_entity_poly.type
_entity_poly.pdbx_seq_one_letter_code
_entity_poly.pdbx_strand_id
1 'polypeptide(L)' 'MTTEPSKYFQGKPCRYGHTERFVANGKCVICNRKWVKEYAERQKTGKKLKPRLYHSTDFQHRVFVLGNPNIN' A
#
# COMPACT_ATOMS: atom_id res chain seq x y z
N MET A 1 44.85 -11.32 -2.13
CA MET A 1 43.50 -10.95 -2.61
C MET A 1 42.62 -10.75 -1.39
N THR A 2 42.39 -9.51 -0.98
CA THR A 2 41.58 -9.16 0.20
C THR A 2 40.11 -9.34 -0.12
N THR A 3 39.52 -10.45 0.31
CA THR A 3 38.07 -10.67 0.25
C THR A 3 37.43 -9.98 1.45
N GLU A 4 36.95 -8.75 1.26
CA GLU A 4 36.04 -8.13 2.22
C GLU A 4 34.71 -8.89 2.23
N PRO A 5 34.18 -9.28 3.40
CA PRO A 5 32.88 -9.94 3.49
C PRO A 5 31.78 -8.96 3.08
N SER A 6 31.29 -9.16 1.85
CA SER A 6 30.03 -8.71 1.26
C SER A 6 29.02 -8.23 2.31
N LYS A 7 28.87 -6.91 2.43
CA LYS A 7 28.17 -6.33 3.59
C LYS A 7 26.69 -6.73 3.67
N TYR A 8 26.00 -7.11 2.57
CA TYR A 8 24.54 -7.39 2.62
C TYR A 8 23.98 -8.32 1.52
N PHE A 9 24.76 -9.17 0.85
CA PHE A 9 24.21 -9.96 -0.28
C PHE A 9 23.63 -11.33 0.14
N GLN A 10 22.35 -11.36 0.53
CA GLN A 10 21.60 -12.57 0.94
C GLN A 10 21.01 -13.37 -0.24
N GLY A 11 21.71 -13.39 -1.38
CA GLY A 11 21.54 -14.44 -2.40
C GLY A 11 20.48 -14.25 -3.48
N LYS A 12 19.56 -13.26 -3.42
CA LYS A 12 18.69 -12.92 -4.56
C LYS A 12 18.50 -11.41 -4.76
N PRO A 13 18.92 -10.85 -5.91
CA PRO A 13 18.66 -9.45 -6.22
C PRO A 13 17.15 -9.19 -6.26
N CYS A 14 16.75 -7.94 -6.03
CA CYS A 14 15.39 -7.49 -6.27
C CYS A 14 15.01 -7.74 -7.75
N ARG A 15 13.70 -7.77 -8.07
CA ARG A 15 13.20 -7.87 -9.46
C ARG A 15 13.83 -6.84 -10.42
N TYR A 16 14.28 -5.71 -9.88
CA TYR A 16 14.94 -4.62 -10.61
C TYR A 16 16.48 -4.66 -10.54
N GLY A 17 17.08 -5.73 -10.03
CA GLY A 17 18.54 -5.88 -9.93
C GLY A 17 19.18 -5.30 -8.67
N HIS A 18 18.41 -4.74 -7.74
CA HIS A 18 18.96 -4.15 -6.51
C HIS A 18 19.48 -5.20 -5.53
N THR A 19 20.63 -4.93 -4.90
CA THR A 19 21.33 -5.86 -4.00
C THR A 19 21.02 -5.62 -2.53
N GLU A 20 20.77 -4.37 -2.13
CA GLU A 20 20.55 -3.97 -0.75
C GLU A 20 19.12 -4.23 -0.27
N ARG A 21 19.00 -4.93 0.87
CA ARG A 21 17.73 -5.24 1.54
C ARG A 21 17.81 -4.92 3.02
N PHE A 22 16.70 -4.48 3.59
CA PHE A 22 16.58 -4.32 5.04
C PHE A 22 16.49 -5.68 5.71
N VAL A 23 17.27 -5.89 6.78
CA VAL A 23 17.26 -7.13 7.56
C VAL A 23 15.89 -7.37 8.22
N ALA A 24 15.24 -6.31 8.72
CA ALA A 24 14.01 -6.42 9.49
C ALA A 24 12.78 -6.87 8.68
N ASN A 25 12.72 -6.59 7.38
CA ASN A 25 11.53 -6.83 6.57
C ASN A 25 11.82 -7.40 5.16
N GLY A 26 13.09 -7.64 4.83
CA GLY A 26 13.53 -8.19 3.53
C GLY A 26 13.26 -7.28 2.32
N LYS A 27 12.75 -6.06 2.53
CA LYS A 27 12.42 -5.13 1.44
C LYS A 27 13.69 -4.57 0.84
N CYS A 28 13.69 -4.40 -0.47
CA CYS A 28 14.73 -3.69 -1.16
C CYS A 28 14.77 -2.22 -0.72
N VAL A 29 15.95 -1.73 -0.36
CA VAL A 29 16.16 -0.36 0.14
C VAL A 29 15.72 0.67 -0.90
N ILE A 30 16.13 0.49 -2.16
CA ILE A 30 15.83 1.41 -3.26
C ILE A 30 14.31 1.44 -3.55
N CYS A 31 13.68 0.26 -3.64
CA CYS A 31 12.23 0.17 -3.86
C CYS A 31 11.45 0.81 -2.70
N ASN A 32 11.90 0.61 -1.46
CA ASN A 32 11.26 1.20 -0.30
C ASN A 32 11.38 2.74 -0.33
N ARG A 33 12.56 3.28 -0.65
CA ARG A 33 12.75 4.74 -0.79
C ARG A 33 11.82 5.34 -1.85
N LYS A 34 11.71 4.70 -3.01
CA LYS A 34 10.79 5.11 -4.09
C LYS A 34 9.34 5.09 -3.61
N TRP A 35 8.92 4.00 -2.97
CA TRP A 35 7.56 3.86 -2.44
C TRP A 35 7.25 4.93 -1.38
N VAL A 36 8.16 5.19 -0.44
CA VAL A 36 7.97 6.23 0.59
C VAL A 36 7.81 7.61 -0.05
N LYS A 37 8.64 7.94 -1.05
CA LYS A 37 8.53 9.19 -1.80
C LYS A 37 7.17 9.31 -2.51
N GLU A 38 6.76 8.28 -3.25
CA GLU A 38 5.47 8.26 -3.93
C GLU A 38 4.29 8.34 -2.95
N TYR A 39 4.37 7.64 -1.82
CA TYR A 39 3.36 7.68 -0.77
C TYR A 39 3.24 9.10 -0.18
N ALA A 40 4.36 9.74 0.14
CA ALA A 40 4.37 11.11 0.65
C ALA A 40 3.75 12.09 -0.35
N GLU A 41 4.09 11.99 -1.64
CA GLU A 41 3.48 12.81 -2.70
C GLU A 41 1.97 12.57 -2.86
N ARG A 42 1.52 11.31 -2.73
CA ARG A 42 0.08 10.97 -2.72
C ARG A 42 -0.66 11.58 -1.54
N GLN A 43 -0.03 11.62 -0.36
CA GLN A 43 -0.63 12.26 0.82
C GLN A 43 -0.73 13.78 0.66
N LYS A 44 0.31 14.43 0.12
CA LYS A 44 0.29 15.88 -0.17
C LYS A 44 -0.81 16.26 -1.16
N THR A 45 -0.98 15.46 -2.22
CA THR A 45 -1.99 15.72 -3.25
C THR A 45 -3.42 15.44 -2.79
N GLY A 46 -3.60 14.81 -1.62
CA GLY A 46 -4.87 14.81 -0.89
C GLY A 46 -6.09 14.50 -1.74
N LYS A 47 -5.99 13.56 -2.70
CA LYS A 47 -7.15 13.11 -3.46
C LYS A 47 -8.09 12.42 -2.48
N LYS A 48 -8.96 13.20 -1.83
CA LYS A 48 -10.10 12.68 -1.09
C LYS A 48 -10.80 11.73 -2.06
N LEU A 49 -10.93 10.47 -1.67
CA LEU A 49 -11.79 9.54 -2.38
C LEU A 49 -13.13 10.26 -2.52
N LYS A 50 -13.56 10.51 -3.76
CA LYS A 50 -14.84 11.18 -3.99
C LYS A 50 -15.88 10.35 -3.25
N PRO A 51 -16.76 10.97 -2.42
CA PRO A 51 -17.88 10.23 -1.88
C PRO A 51 -18.60 9.59 -3.07
N ARG A 52 -18.91 8.30 -2.97
CA ARG A 52 -19.67 7.62 -4.00
C ARG A 52 -21.03 8.30 -4.05
N LEU A 53 -21.26 9.13 -5.07
CA LEU A 53 -22.50 9.86 -5.24
C LEU A 53 -23.58 8.82 -5.53
N TYR A 54 -24.49 8.64 -4.59
CA TYR A 54 -25.60 7.72 -4.73
C TYR A 54 -26.74 8.42 -5.46
N HIS A 55 -27.22 7.84 -6.55
CA HIS A 55 -28.44 8.33 -7.20
C HIS A 55 -29.64 7.77 -6.45
N SER A 56 -30.68 8.57 -6.18
CA SER A 56 -31.84 8.16 -5.36
C SER A 56 -32.53 6.87 -5.82
N THR A 57 -32.34 6.46 -7.07
CA THR A 57 -32.91 5.23 -7.66
C THR A 57 -32.00 4.00 -7.64
N ASP A 58 -30.76 4.06 -7.14
CA ASP A 58 -29.79 2.94 -7.15
C ASP A 58 -29.94 1.99 -5.93
N PHE A 59 -31.04 1.26 -5.80
CA PHE A 59 -31.26 0.41 -4.62
C PHE A 59 -30.23 -0.73 -4.41
N GLN A 60 -29.19 -0.83 -5.26
CA GLN A 60 -28.09 -1.79 -5.14
C GLN A 60 -26.95 -1.34 -4.20
N HIS A 61 -26.96 -0.09 -3.73
CA HIS A 61 -26.03 0.31 -2.67
C HIS A 61 -26.35 -0.42 -1.36
N ARG A 62 -25.34 -0.71 -0.53
CA ARG A 62 -25.57 -1.30 0.80
C ARG A 62 -26.34 -0.32 1.67
N VAL A 63 -27.65 -0.52 1.78
CA VAL A 63 -28.52 0.19 2.72
C VAL A 63 -28.48 -0.53 4.06
N PHE A 64 -28.25 0.22 5.13
CA PHE A 64 -28.45 -0.29 6.48
C PHE A 64 -29.96 -0.21 6.79
N VAL A 65 -30.68 -1.33 6.65
CA VAL A 65 -32.10 -1.38 7.02
C VAL A 65 -32.17 -1.47 8.55
N LEU A 66 -32.49 -0.37 9.21
CA LEU A 66 -32.83 -0.38 10.63
C LEU A 66 -34.15 -1.12 10.81
N GLY A 67 -34.18 -2.00 11.81
CA GLY A 67 -35.14 -3.11 11.97
C GLY A 67 -36.61 -2.78 11.78
N ASN A 68 -37.33 -3.82 11.36
CA ASN A 68 -38.76 -3.87 11.04
C ASN A 68 -39.63 -3.20 12.14
N PRO A 69 -40.45 -2.16 11.81
CA PRO A 69 -41.30 -1.48 12.78
C PRO A 69 -42.51 -2.30 13.25
N ASN A 70 -42.72 -3.53 12.74
CA ASN A 70 -43.80 -4.43 13.16
C ASN A 70 -43.28 -5.60 14.00
N ILE A 71 -42.57 -5.29 15.10
CA ILE A 71 -42.50 -6.23 16.22
C ILE A 71 -43.78 -5.97 17.04
N ASN A 72 -44.84 -6.69 16.69
CA ASN A 72 -46.01 -6.88 17.55
C ASN A 72 -45.65 -7.80 18.73
#